data_AF-A0A1A2NAD0-F1
#
_entry.id   AF-A0A1A2NAD0-F1
#
_cell.length_a   1.000
_cell.length_b   1.000
_cell.length_c   1.000
_cell.angle_alpha   90.00
_cell.angle_beta   90.00
_cell.angle_gamma   90.00
#
_symmetry.space_group_name_H-M   'P 1'
#
loop_
_entity.id
_entity.type
_entity.pdbx_description
1 polymer ?
#
loop_
_entity_poly.entity_id
_entity_poly.type
_entity_poly.pdbx_seq_one_letter_code
_entity_poly.pdbx_strand_id
1 'polypeptide(L)'
;MTGPNLKSGQEGVYSAGQVLTLVCHIAGEPVTGFFSYQISNGGWDSLWYKTTDGHYVADVDIDTRTLDALGPDCAGGGGAAAAASNAGEDNAAHALAWARDQMASDPNNTVQCEAFVEQAYNHAFRYPSAMDAFNDFNRKGQVHTSPDNIPEGALVFTSNPGFDHGTGHVMLSEGDGQYLTANYVTPPHIREIRPSPYDTQNIFLGWAYAP
;
A
#
# COMPACT_ATOMS: atom_id res chain seq x y z
N MET A 1 2.64 -28.80 -10.79
CA MET A 1 2.67 -27.33 -10.79
C MET A 1 1.29 -26.87 -11.23
N THR A 2 0.57 -26.13 -10.38
CA THR A 2 -0.84 -25.70 -10.55
C THR A 2 -0.95 -24.23 -10.95
N GLY A 3 0.15 -23.58 -11.33
CA GLY A 3 0.22 -22.17 -11.74
C GLY A 3 0.15 -21.95 -13.26
N PRO A 4 0.00 -20.68 -13.69
CA PRO A 4 0.02 -20.30 -15.10
C PRO A 4 1.33 -20.70 -15.78
N ASN A 5 1.24 -21.07 -17.06
CA ASN A 5 2.35 -21.58 -17.86
C ASN A 5 2.11 -21.32 -19.36
N LEU A 6 3.16 -21.42 -20.17
CA LEU A 6 3.12 -21.15 -21.62
C LEU A 6 2.33 -22.19 -22.41
N LYS A 7 1.92 -23.30 -21.79
CA LYS A 7 1.05 -24.31 -22.40
C LYS A 7 -0.44 -24.07 -22.10
N SER A 8 -0.76 -23.11 -21.24
CA SER A 8 -2.14 -22.62 -21.07
C SER A 8 -2.57 -21.84 -22.31
N GLY A 9 -3.87 -21.83 -22.61
CA GLY A 9 -4.40 -21.06 -23.73
C GLY A 9 -4.19 -19.57 -23.51
N GLN A 10 -3.64 -18.87 -24.51
CA GLN A 10 -3.58 -17.41 -24.50
C GLN A 10 -4.99 -16.87 -24.79
N GLU A 11 -5.64 -16.30 -23.78
CA GLU A 11 -7.01 -15.80 -23.88
C GLU A 11 -7.09 -14.39 -24.49
N GLY A 12 -6.01 -13.61 -24.41
CA GLY A 12 -5.96 -12.24 -24.94
C GLY A 12 -4.58 -11.60 -24.92
N VAL A 13 -4.55 -10.29 -25.18
CA VAL A 13 -3.35 -9.44 -25.13
C VAL A 13 -3.73 -8.11 -24.49
N TYR A 14 -2.92 -7.64 -23.55
CA TYR A 14 -3.02 -6.27 -23.01
C TYR A 14 -2.23 -5.30 -23.88
N SER A 15 -2.75 -4.10 -24.07
CA SER A 15 -2.06 -3.07 -24.88
C SER A 15 -0.90 -2.46 -24.11
N ALA A 16 0.18 -2.10 -24.81
CA ALA A 16 1.29 -1.36 -24.18
C ALA A 16 0.78 -0.04 -23.58
N GLY A 17 1.17 0.23 -22.33
CA GLY A 17 0.71 1.41 -21.56
C GLY A 17 -0.67 1.26 -20.92
N GLN A 18 -1.35 0.12 -21.10
CA GLN A 18 -2.57 -0.21 -20.36
C GLN A 18 -2.24 -0.42 -18.88
N VAL A 19 -2.97 0.27 -18.01
CA VAL A 19 -2.87 0.05 -16.56
C VAL A 19 -3.70 -1.18 -16.19
N LEU A 20 -3.05 -2.16 -15.56
CA LEU A 20 -3.69 -3.38 -15.09
C LEU A 20 -3.90 -3.32 -13.57
N THR A 21 -5.05 -3.80 -13.11
CA THR A 21 -5.30 -3.98 -11.68
C THR A 21 -4.96 -5.42 -11.31
N LEU A 22 -3.94 -5.59 -10.48
CA LEU A 22 -3.45 -6.88 -9.98
C LEU A 22 -4.23 -7.28 -8.72
N VAL A 23 -4.62 -8.55 -8.65
CA VAL A 23 -5.45 -9.11 -7.57
C VAL A 23 -4.60 -9.90 -6.58
N CYS A 24 -3.74 -10.77 -7.08
CA CYS A 24 -2.87 -11.64 -6.31
C CYS A 24 -1.69 -12.08 -7.18
N HIS A 25 -0.61 -12.53 -6.56
CA HIS A 25 0.53 -13.14 -7.25
C HIS A 25 0.56 -14.65 -7.06
N ILE A 26 1.27 -15.36 -7.94
CA ILE A 26 1.51 -16.80 -7.82
C ILE A 26 2.80 -17.16 -8.54
N ALA A 27 3.49 -18.18 -8.03
CA ALA A 27 4.60 -18.80 -8.75
C ALA A 27 4.08 -19.69 -9.90
N GLY A 28 4.45 -19.35 -11.13
CA GLY A 28 4.13 -20.07 -12.36
C GLY A 28 5.37 -20.60 -13.09
N GLU A 29 5.23 -20.88 -14.39
CA GLU A 29 6.39 -21.20 -15.23
C GLU A 29 7.31 -19.97 -15.32
N PRO A 30 8.64 -20.13 -15.09
CA PRO A 30 9.57 -19.05 -15.35
C PRO A 30 9.54 -18.64 -16.82
N VAL A 31 9.40 -17.35 -17.10
CA VAL A 31 9.34 -16.78 -18.45
C VAL A 31 10.22 -15.53 -18.58
N THR A 32 10.49 -15.14 -19.83
CA THR A 32 11.15 -13.89 -20.17
C THR A 32 10.18 -13.01 -20.97
N GLY A 33 10.29 -11.71 -20.83
CA GLY A 33 9.38 -10.72 -21.37
C GLY A 33 10.03 -9.35 -21.54
N PHE A 34 9.20 -8.34 -21.74
CA PHE A 34 9.65 -6.99 -22.09
C PHE A 34 10.56 -6.32 -21.04
N PHE A 35 10.27 -6.51 -19.75
CA PHE A 35 11.01 -5.95 -18.61
C PHE A 35 12.11 -6.87 -18.06
N SER A 36 12.33 -8.04 -18.66
CA SER A 36 13.40 -8.98 -18.25
C SER A 36 14.80 -8.37 -18.18
N TYR A 37 15.07 -7.26 -18.89
CA TYR A 37 16.35 -6.55 -18.81
C TYR A 37 16.64 -5.94 -17.43
N GLN A 38 15.61 -5.76 -16.60
CA GLN A 38 15.73 -5.25 -15.22
C GLN A 38 16.14 -6.35 -14.22
N ILE A 39 16.10 -7.62 -14.62
CA ILE A 39 16.33 -8.77 -13.75
C ILE A 39 17.73 -9.36 -14.01
N SER A 40 18.54 -9.45 -12.94
CA SER A 40 19.87 -10.05 -13.01
C SER A 40 19.84 -11.56 -13.29
N ASN A 41 20.90 -12.12 -13.89
CA ASN A 41 21.04 -13.56 -14.21
C ASN A 41 20.08 -14.15 -15.26
N GLY A 42 19.84 -13.41 -16.35
CA GLY A 42 19.25 -13.98 -17.57
C GLY A 42 17.78 -13.64 -17.80
N GLY A 43 17.18 -12.78 -16.96
CA GLY A 43 15.90 -12.15 -17.26
C GLY A 43 14.65 -13.01 -17.01
N TRP A 44 14.81 -14.21 -16.45
CA TRP A 44 13.71 -15.13 -16.20
C TRP A 44 13.05 -14.82 -14.87
N ASP A 45 11.73 -14.69 -14.86
CA ASP A 45 10.94 -14.61 -13.63
C ASP A 45 9.78 -15.59 -13.65
N SER A 46 9.50 -16.16 -12.48
CA SER A 46 8.41 -17.11 -12.22
C SER A 46 7.18 -16.47 -11.60
N LEU A 47 7.18 -15.15 -11.44
CA LEU A 47 6.08 -14.41 -10.84
C LEU A 47 4.99 -14.08 -11.87
N TRP A 48 3.76 -14.41 -11.50
CA TRP A 48 2.58 -14.13 -12.30
C TRP A 48 1.52 -13.46 -11.45
N TYR A 49 0.81 -12.51 -12.03
CA TYR A 49 -0.26 -11.79 -11.37
C TYR A 49 -1.59 -12.11 -11.98
N LYS A 50 -2.58 -12.37 -11.12
CA LYS A 50 -3.97 -12.44 -11.54
C LYS A 50 -4.53 -11.03 -11.71
N THR A 51 -5.18 -10.76 -12.83
CA THR A 51 -5.86 -9.49 -13.09
C THR A 51 -7.34 -9.57 -12.71
N THR A 52 -8.01 -8.42 -12.59
CA THR A 52 -9.43 -8.34 -12.18
C THR A 52 -10.42 -8.96 -13.19
N ASP A 53 -10.01 -9.09 -14.45
CA ASP A 53 -10.73 -9.83 -15.49
C ASP A 53 -10.55 -11.36 -15.39
N GLY A 54 -9.75 -11.83 -14.42
CA GLY A 54 -9.62 -13.24 -14.07
C GLY A 54 -8.47 -13.96 -14.77
N HIS A 55 -7.72 -13.27 -15.63
CA HIS A 55 -6.57 -13.83 -16.36
C HIS A 55 -5.26 -13.66 -15.57
N TYR A 56 -4.16 -14.20 -16.10
CA TYR A 56 -2.82 -14.04 -15.54
C TYR A 56 -1.89 -13.34 -16.51
N VAL A 57 -1.03 -12.48 -15.98
CA VAL A 57 0.07 -11.82 -16.70
C VAL A 57 1.37 -12.09 -15.97
N ALA A 58 2.47 -12.29 -16.71
CA ALA A 58 3.78 -12.48 -16.11
C ALA A 58 4.35 -11.12 -15.66
N ASP A 59 5.06 -11.09 -14.53
CA ASP A 59 5.70 -9.85 -14.02
C ASP A 59 6.64 -9.23 -15.06
N VAL A 60 7.41 -10.07 -15.76
CA VAL A 60 8.34 -9.64 -16.83
C VAL A 60 7.69 -8.85 -17.97
N ASP A 61 6.36 -8.82 -18.10
CA ASP A 61 5.66 -8.09 -19.16
C ASP A 61 4.91 -6.85 -18.65
N ILE A 62 5.01 -6.54 -17.36
CA ILE A 62 4.37 -5.38 -16.74
C ILE A 62 5.37 -4.58 -15.89
N ASP A 63 5.23 -3.25 -15.86
CA ASP A 63 6.06 -2.40 -15.02
C ASP A 63 5.45 -2.32 -13.61
N THR A 64 5.88 -3.20 -12.71
CA THR A 64 5.52 -3.18 -11.29
C THR A 64 6.40 -2.24 -10.47
N ARG A 65 7.48 -1.70 -11.07
CA ARG A 65 8.53 -0.88 -10.43
C ARG A 65 9.20 -1.51 -9.21
N THR A 66 9.07 -2.83 -9.08
CA THR A 66 9.71 -3.63 -8.06
C THR A 66 10.20 -4.93 -8.70
N LEU A 67 11.13 -5.62 -8.04
CA LEU A 67 11.53 -6.99 -8.38
C LEU A 67 10.90 -8.01 -7.41
N ASP A 68 10.07 -7.53 -6.48
CA ASP A 68 9.40 -8.32 -5.44
C ASP A 68 7.90 -8.47 -5.74
N ALA A 69 7.30 -9.52 -5.18
CA ALA A 69 5.88 -9.80 -5.34
C ALA A 69 4.97 -8.71 -4.74
N LEU A 70 3.89 -8.43 -5.47
CA LEU A 70 2.87 -7.47 -5.08
C LEU A 70 1.56 -8.20 -4.71
N GLY A 71 0.91 -7.76 -3.64
CA GLY A 71 -0.34 -8.35 -3.17
C GLY A 71 -0.23 -9.79 -2.64
N PRO A 72 -1.37 -10.42 -2.32
CA PRO A 72 -1.43 -11.75 -1.68
C PRO A 72 -1.20 -12.90 -2.67
N ASP A 73 -0.98 -14.13 -2.17
CA ASP A 73 -0.83 -15.34 -3.00
C ASP A 73 -2.17 -15.92 -3.51
N CYS A 74 -2.26 -16.31 -4.78
CA CYS A 74 -3.50 -16.77 -5.42
C CYS A 74 -3.95 -18.21 -5.04
N ALA A 75 -3.07 -19.07 -4.51
CA ALA A 75 -3.37 -20.48 -4.21
C ALA A 75 -4.05 -20.69 -2.85
N GLY A 76 -4.35 -19.60 -2.13
CA GLY A 76 -5.04 -19.68 -0.86
C GLY A 76 -4.11 -20.03 0.29
N GLY A 77 -3.18 -19.11 0.59
CA GLY A 77 -3.19 -18.52 1.93
C GLY A 77 -4.37 -17.55 1.99
N GLY A 78 -5.58 -18.09 2.21
CA GLY A 78 -6.86 -17.41 2.05
C GLY A 78 -7.02 -16.12 2.88
N GLY A 79 -7.99 -15.26 2.56
CA GLY A 79 -9.36 -15.71 2.36
C GLY A 79 -10.16 -14.99 1.27
N ALA A 80 -10.97 -15.80 0.60
CA ALA A 80 -12.05 -15.39 -0.28
C ALA A 80 -13.17 -14.63 0.48
N ALA A 81 -13.82 -13.72 -0.23
CA ALA A 81 -14.86 -12.84 0.28
C ALA A 81 -16.09 -13.56 0.87
N ALA A 82 -16.50 -13.18 2.10
CA ALA A 82 -17.90 -13.14 2.53
C ALA A 82 -18.10 -12.30 3.82
N ALA A 83 -19.19 -11.52 3.80
CA ALA A 83 -19.89 -10.87 4.91
C ALA A 83 -19.28 -9.59 5.52
N ALA A 84 -19.97 -8.48 5.24
CA ALA A 84 -19.78 -7.17 5.82
C ALA A 84 -20.13 -7.15 7.32
N SER A 85 -19.13 -7.44 8.15
CA SER A 85 -18.94 -6.98 9.54
C SER A 85 -17.66 -7.66 10.06
N ASN A 86 -16.62 -6.89 10.40
CA ASN A 86 -15.21 -7.26 10.77
C ASN A 86 -14.12 -7.10 9.68
N ALA A 87 -14.47 -6.87 8.41
CA ALA A 87 -13.47 -6.67 7.34
C ALA A 87 -12.56 -5.43 7.54
N GLY A 88 -13.01 -4.42 8.28
CA GLY A 88 -12.21 -3.24 8.60
C GLY A 88 -11.14 -3.49 9.68
N GLU A 89 -11.43 -4.35 10.66
CA GLU A 89 -10.47 -4.73 11.71
C GLU A 89 -9.38 -5.66 11.17
N ASP A 90 -9.74 -6.61 10.29
CA ASP A 90 -8.76 -7.52 9.68
C ASP A 90 -7.80 -6.79 8.74
N ASN A 91 -8.30 -5.80 7.97
CA ASN A 91 -7.46 -4.95 7.11
C ASN A 91 -6.58 -4.00 7.92
N ALA A 92 -7.11 -3.40 8.99
CA ALA A 92 -6.34 -2.56 9.91
C ALA A 92 -5.22 -3.34 10.60
N ALA A 93 -5.52 -4.53 11.11
CA ALA A 93 -4.53 -5.40 11.74
C ALA A 93 -3.42 -5.83 10.76
N HIS A 94 -3.78 -6.14 9.50
CA HIS A 94 -2.79 -6.43 8.46
C HIS A 94 -1.90 -5.22 8.15
N ALA A 95 -2.51 -4.06 7.93
CA ALA A 95 -1.79 -2.82 7.63
C ALA A 95 -0.79 -2.45 8.74
N LEU A 96 -1.21 -2.62 9.99
CA LEU A 96 -0.34 -2.37 11.15
C LEU A 96 0.76 -3.41 11.31
N ALA A 97 0.47 -4.69 11.05
CA ALA A 97 1.49 -5.73 11.05
C ALA A 97 2.56 -5.46 9.99
N TRP A 98 2.15 -5.10 8.76
CA TRP A 98 3.08 -4.72 7.70
C TRP A 98 3.90 -3.47 8.06
N ALA A 99 3.25 -2.44 8.59
CA ALA A 99 3.93 -1.19 8.99
C ALA A 99 4.98 -1.43 10.09
N ARG A 100 4.69 -2.31 11.06
CA ARG A 100 5.63 -2.73 12.10
C ARG A 100 6.78 -3.56 11.54
N ASP A 101 6.52 -4.41 10.55
CA ASP A 101 7.57 -5.18 9.87
C ASP A 101 8.54 -4.28 9.11
N GLN A 102 8.04 -3.26 8.40
CA GLN A 102 8.90 -2.24 7.76
C GLN A 102 9.74 -1.47 8.78
N MET A 103 9.14 -1.07 9.91
CA MET A 103 9.86 -0.44 11.02
C MET A 103 10.96 -1.35 11.61
N ALA A 104 10.75 -2.67 11.64
CA ALA A 104 11.72 -3.63 12.17
C ALA A 104 12.83 -3.99 11.18
N SER A 105 12.49 -4.12 9.89
CA SER A 105 13.37 -4.60 8.83
C SER A 105 14.25 -3.49 8.24
N ASP A 106 13.66 -2.33 7.94
CA ASP A 106 14.39 -1.15 7.44
C ASP A 106 13.81 0.16 8.04
N PRO A 107 14.08 0.43 9.33
CA PRO A 107 13.61 1.64 10.00
C PRO A 107 14.11 2.95 9.37
N ASN A 108 15.12 2.91 8.51
CA ASN A 108 15.70 4.08 7.85
C ASN A 108 15.26 4.21 6.38
N ASN A 109 14.30 3.42 5.93
CA ASN A 109 13.71 3.57 4.61
C ASN A 109 13.10 4.98 4.45
N THR A 110 13.34 5.60 3.31
CA THR A 110 12.87 6.95 2.98
C THR A 110 11.53 6.96 2.22
N VAL A 111 10.78 5.86 2.30
CA VAL A 111 9.43 5.73 1.74
C VAL A 111 8.55 6.89 2.20
N GLN A 112 7.87 7.52 1.24
CA GLN A 112 7.00 8.67 1.49
C GLN A 112 5.80 8.27 2.36
N CYS A 113 5.32 9.19 3.19
CA CYS A 113 4.23 8.91 4.14
C CYS A 113 2.95 8.40 3.46
N GLU A 114 2.56 8.99 2.31
CA GLU A 114 1.42 8.51 1.53
C GLU A 114 1.67 7.11 0.96
N ALA A 115 2.82 6.89 0.33
CA ALA A 115 3.17 5.57 -0.21
C ALA A 115 3.22 4.49 0.88
N PHE A 116 3.66 4.84 2.09
CA PHE A 116 3.71 3.93 3.22
C PHE A 116 2.32 3.47 3.66
N VAL A 117 1.37 4.41 3.86
CA VAL A 117 0.02 4.04 4.28
C VAL A 117 -0.75 3.34 3.16
N GLU A 118 -0.50 3.69 1.89
CA GLU A 118 -1.07 2.97 0.76
C GLU A 118 -0.54 1.53 0.70
N GLN A 119 0.77 1.33 0.81
CA GLN A 119 1.37 -0.02 0.81
C GLN A 119 0.88 -0.87 1.98
N ALA A 120 0.69 -0.27 3.15
CA ALA A 120 0.11 -0.95 4.31
C ALA A 120 -1.29 -1.53 4.01
N TYR A 121 -2.08 -0.83 3.19
CA TYR A 121 -3.39 -1.28 2.72
C TYR A 121 -3.36 -1.98 1.35
N ASN A 122 -2.18 -2.42 0.89
CA ASN A 122 -1.98 -3.07 -0.40
C ASN A 122 -2.52 -2.25 -1.58
N HIS A 123 -2.31 -0.94 -1.51
CA HIS A 123 -2.56 0.04 -2.56
C HIS A 123 -1.26 0.68 -3.01
N ALA A 124 -1.28 1.29 -4.19
CA ALA A 124 -0.18 2.09 -4.69
C ALA A 124 -0.69 3.17 -5.65
N PHE A 125 -0.11 4.37 -5.55
CA PHE A 125 -0.33 5.51 -6.42
C PHE A 125 -1.79 5.97 -6.50
N ARG A 126 -2.56 5.90 -5.40
CA ARG A 126 -3.92 6.49 -5.38
C ARG A 126 -3.85 8.00 -5.25
N TYR A 127 -2.93 8.50 -4.42
CA TYR A 127 -2.76 9.93 -4.20
C TYR A 127 -1.30 10.39 -4.38
N PRO A 128 -1.07 11.55 -5.00
CA PRO A 128 0.26 12.12 -5.15
C PRO A 128 0.82 12.73 -3.86
N SER A 129 -0.02 13.03 -2.87
CA SER A 129 0.37 13.52 -1.55
C SER A 129 -0.68 13.23 -0.48
N ALA A 130 -0.29 13.30 0.78
CA ALA A 130 -1.19 13.18 1.93
C ALA A 130 -2.28 14.27 1.95
N MET A 131 -1.94 15.48 1.48
CA MET A 131 -2.91 16.56 1.33
C MET A 131 -3.93 16.28 0.22
N ASP A 132 -3.52 15.63 -0.87
CA ASP A 132 -4.45 15.23 -1.94
C ASP A 132 -5.41 14.13 -1.47
N ALA A 133 -4.90 13.15 -0.71
CA ALA A 133 -5.72 12.14 -0.05
C ALA A 133 -6.72 12.81 0.90
N PHE A 134 -6.24 13.65 1.83
CA PHE A 134 -7.08 14.40 2.76
C PHE A 134 -8.19 15.19 2.05
N ASN A 135 -7.84 15.95 1.00
CA ASN A 135 -8.79 16.74 0.24
C ASN A 135 -9.86 15.86 -0.42
N ASP A 136 -9.50 14.67 -0.90
CA ASP A 136 -10.46 13.75 -1.48
C ASP A 136 -11.43 13.16 -0.45
N PHE A 137 -10.92 12.66 0.68
CA PHE A 137 -11.76 12.19 1.80
C PHE A 137 -12.65 13.32 2.33
N ASN A 138 -12.13 14.55 2.43
CA ASN A 138 -12.88 15.71 2.90
C ASN A 138 -14.02 16.07 1.93
N ARG A 139 -13.76 16.09 0.61
CA ARG A 139 -14.80 16.32 -0.41
C ARG A 139 -15.91 15.26 -0.34
N LYS A 140 -15.57 14.03 0.05
CA LYS A 140 -16.51 12.91 0.23
C LYS A 140 -17.22 12.94 1.59
N GLY A 141 -16.88 13.86 2.48
CA GLY A 141 -17.45 13.93 3.83
C GLY A 141 -17.01 12.78 4.75
N GLN A 142 -15.86 12.17 4.47
CA GLN A 142 -15.32 11.02 5.20
C GLN A 142 -14.31 11.39 6.29
N VAL A 143 -13.97 12.68 6.39
CA VAL A 143 -13.02 13.18 7.40
C VAL A 143 -13.74 13.45 8.71
N HIS A 144 -13.22 12.86 9.78
CA HIS A 144 -13.54 13.14 11.16
C HIS A 144 -12.55 14.16 11.72
N THR A 145 -13.06 15.27 12.25
CA THR A 145 -12.26 16.41 12.72
C THR A 145 -11.96 16.39 14.22
N SER A 146 -12.50 15.42 14.96
CA SER A 146 -12.15 15.23 16.36
C SER A 146 -10.90 14.37 16.48
N PRO A 147 -9.91 14.75 17.31
CA PRO A 147 -8.76 13.91 17.61
C PRO A 147 -9.09 12.77 18.59
N ASP A 148 -10.33 12.70 19.10
CA ASP A 148 -10.74 11.70 20.08
C ASP A 148 -11.20 10.39 19.42
N ASN A 149 -10.92 9.26 20.08
CA ASN A 149 -11.38 7.92 19.69
C ASN A 149 -11.05 7.53 18.24
N ILE A 150 -9.86 7.91 17.77
CA ILE A 150 -9.36 7.49 16.46
C ILE A 150 -9.18 5.96 16.48
N PRO A 151 -9.85 5.22 15.59
CA PRO A 151 -9.78 3.76 15.60
C PRO A 151 -8.44 3.27 15.03
N GLU A 152 -8.06 2.07 15.45
CA GLU A 152 -6.96 1.32 14.87
C GLU A 152 -7.14 1.21 13.34
N GLY A 153 -6.06 1.42 12.59
CA GLY A 153 -6.04 1.45 11.14
C GLY A 153 -6.48 2.77 10.49
N ALA A 154 -6.99 3.75 11.22
CA ALA A 154 -7.37 5.03 10.61
C ALA A 154 -6.18 5.75 9.98
N LEU A 155 -6.44 6.43 8.86
CA LEU A 155 -5.52 7.37 8.24
C LEU A 155 -5.63 8.71 8.99
N VAL A 156 -4.53 9.17 9.55
CA VAL A 156 -4.49 10.40 10.34
C VAL A 156 -3.70 11.46 9.59
N PHE A 157 -4.37 12.53 9.22
CA PHE A 157 -3.82 13.61 8.42
C PHE A 157 -3.39 14.78 9.29
N THR A 158 -2.15 15.19 9.12
CA THR A 158 -1.61 16.40 9.75
C THR A 158 -0.97 17.29 8.69
N SER A 159 -0.79 18.57 9.02
CA SER A 159 -0.01 19.48 8.22
C SER A 159 0.86 20.36 9.08
N ASN A 160 2.07 20.59 8.60
CA ASN A 160 2.96 21.60 9.10
C ASN A 160 3.47 22.39 7.90
N PRO A 161 2.81 23.49 7.51
CA PRO A 161 3.14 24.23 6.29
C PRO A 161 4.60 24.71 6.18
N GLY A 162 5.30 24.82 7.32
CA GLY A 162 6.72 25.17 7.37
C GLY A 162 7.68 24.01 7.05
N PHE A 163 7.21 22.77 7.07
CA PHE A 163 8.00 21.56 6.89
C PHE A 163 7.49 20.64 5.78
N ASP A 164 6.17 20.56 5.58
CA ASP A 164 5.56 19.72 4.55
C ASP A 164 5.49 20.40 3.18
N HIS A 165 5.86 21.68 3.06
CA HIS A 165 5.77 22.45 1.82
C HIS A 165 4.37 22.39 1.14
N GLY A 166 3.31 22.10 1.91
CA GLY A 166 1.94 21.93 1.42
C GLY A 166 1.57 20.51 0.99
N THR A 167 2.44 19.50 1.10
CA THR A 167 2.12 18.10 0.75
C THR A 167 1.34 17.38 1.84
N GLY A 168 1.24 17.96 3.03
CA GLY A 168 0.66 17.32 4.20
C GLY A 168 1.46 16.11 4.68
N HIS A 169 0.94 15.46 5.71
CA HIS A 169 1.48 14.23 6.27
C HIS A 169 0.35 13.29 6.65
N VAL A 170 0.58 11.98 6.48
CA VAL A 170 -0.39 10.94 6.85
C VAL A 170 0.30 9.87 7.70
N MET A 171 -0.42 9.37 8.69
CA MET A 171 0.03 8.34 9.63
C MET A 171 -1.03 7.27 9.77
N LEU A 172 -0.60 6.07 10.18
CA LEU A 172 -1.48 4.95 10.48
C LEU A 172 -1.74 4.89 11.98
N SER A 173 -3.01 4.94 12.40
CA SER A 173 -3.34 4.86 13.83
C SER A 173 -3.26 3.44 14.36
N GLU A 174 -2.61 3.28 15.50
CA GLU A 174 -2.61 2.05 16.30
C GLU A 174 -3.74 2.03 17.34
N GLY A 175 -4.62 3.05 17.32
CA GLY A 175 -5.54 3.32 18.43
C GLY A 175 -4.86 4.05 19.58
N ASP A 176 -5.65 4.42 20.60
CA ASP A 176 -5.17 4.99 21.88
C ASP A 176 -4.21 6.19 21.78
N GLY A 177 -4.29 6.97 20.69
CA GLY A 177 -3.43 8.13 20.45
C GLY A 177 -1.99 7.79 20.02
N GLN A 178 -1.77 6.57 19.56
CA GLN A 178 -0.49 6.09 19.02
C GLN A 178 -0.58 5.92 17.50
N TYR A 179 0.52 6.22 16.82
CA TYR A 179 0.57 6.19 15.35
C TYR A 179 1.92 5.70 14.83
N LEU A 180 1.88 4.95 13.73
CA LEU A 180 3.04 4.63 12.91
C LEU A 180 3.18 5.66 11.80
N THR A 181 4.40 6.17 11.62
CA THR A 181 4.74 7.18 10.62
C THR A 181 5.93 6.74 9.79
N ALA A 182 5.99 7.19 8.54
CA ALA A 182 7.14 7.07 7.65
C ALA A 182 7.65 8.45 7.19
N ASN A 183 8.81 8.48 6.54
CA ASN A 183 9.53 9.70 6.11
C ASN A 183 9.70 10.75 7.21
N TYR A 184 9.91 10.33 8.46
CA TYR A 184 10.10 11.28 9.54
C TYR A 184 11.42 12.04 9.38
N VAL A 185 11.45 13.32 9.76
CA VAL A 185 12.60 14.23 9.51
C VAL A 185 13.92 13.75 10.12
N THR A 186 13.86 12.97 11.21
CA THR A 186 15.02 12.39 11.90
C THR A 186 14.97 10.87 11.86
N PRO A 187 16.10 10.19 11.56
CA PRO A 187 16.21 8.74 11.71
C PRO A 187 15.85 8.30 13.14
N PRO A 188 15.16 7.16 13.31
CA PRO A 188 14.60 6.31 12.25
C PRO A 188 13.43 6.99 11.52
N HIS A 189 13.41 6.84 10.18
CA HIS A 189 12.43 7.48 9.30
C HIS A 189 11.05 6.80 9.38
N ILE A 190 11.02 5.49 9.64
CA ILE A 190 9.82 4.74 10.02
C ILE A 190 9.85 4.51 11.52
N ARG A 191 8.80 4.95 12.22
CA ARG A 191 8.73 4.80 13.68
C ARG A 191 7.33 4.97 14.24
N GLU A 192 7.20 4.56 15.49
CA GLU A 192 6.05 4.86 16.33
C GLU A 192 6.18 6.25 16.96
N ILE A 193 5.08 7.00 17.00
CA ILE A 193 4.98 8.28 17.70
C ILE A 193 3.67 8.41 18.47
N ARG A 194 3.72 9.19 19.56
CA ARG A 194 2.56 9.65 20.33
C ARG A 194 2.54 11.20 20.34
N PRO A 195 2.16 11.83 19.22
CA PRO A 195 2.08 13.28 19.13
C PRO A 195 1.00 13.79 20.08
N SER A 196 1.25 14.96 20.68
CA SER A 196 0.22 15.65 21.44
C SER A 196 -0.86 16.12 20.46
N PRO A 197 -2.16 15.93 20.75
CA PRO A 197 -3.24 16.51 19.94
C PRO A 197 -3.24 18.04 19.96
N TYR A 198 -2.45 18.65 20.86
CA TYR A 198 -2.24 20.09 20.96
C TYR A 198 -0.88 20.53 20.40
N ASP A 199 -0.21 19.68 19.61
CA ASP A 199 1.03 20.05 18.92
C ASP A 199 0.74 21.17 17.91
N THR A 200 1.29 22.36 18.18
CA THR A 200 1.13 23.53 17.30
C THR A 200 2.02 23.46 16.07
N GLN A 201 2.97 22.52 16.02
CA GLN A 201 3.83 22.30 14.87
C GLN A 201 3.20 21.29 13.91
N ASN A 202 2.59 20.21 14.40
CA ASN A 202 1.86 19.26 13.56
C ASN A 202 0.35 19.46 13.71
N ILE A 203 -0.20 20.36 12.89
CA ILE A 203 -1.62 20.72 12.94
C ILE A 203 -2.44 19.51 12.51
N PHE A 204 -3.27 19.01 13.41
CA PHE A 204 -4.23 17.95 13.12
C PHE A 204 -5.31 18.46 12.14
N LEU A 205 -5.41 17.83 10.97
CA LEU A 205 -6.41 18.16 9.96
C LEU A 205 -7.68 17.31 10.12
N GLY A 206 -7.50 16.05 10.52
CA GLY A 206 -8.58 15.09 10.69
C GLY A 206 -8.09 13.66 10.49
N TRP A 207 -8.99 12.70 10.68
CA TRP A 207 -8.76 11.29 10.36
C TRP A 207 -9.87 10.74 9.46
N ALA A 208 -9.57 9.69 8.72
CA ALA A 208 -10.57 8.96 7.94
C ALA A 208 -10.35 7.45 8.07
N TYR A 209 -11.41 6.66 7.90
CA TYR A 209 -11.26 5.22 7.73
C TYR A 209 -10.44 4.95 6.48
N ALA A 210 -9.51 3.99 6.58
CA ALA A 210 -8.77 3.52 5.44
C ALA A 210 -9.73 2.88 4.40
N PRO A 211 -9.41 3.02 3.11
CA PRO A 211 -10.28 2.58 2.01
C PRO A 211 -10.33 1.07 1.80
#